data_AF-A0A367QKS0-F1
#
_entry.id   AF-A0A367QKS0-F1
#
_cell.length_a   1.000
_cell.length_b   1.000
_cell.length_c   1.000
_cell.angle_alpha   90.00
_cell.angle_beta   90.00
_cell.angle_gamma   90.00
#
_symmetry.space_group_name_H-M   'P 1'
#
loop_
_entity.id
_entity.type
_entity.pdbx_description
1 polymer ?
#
loop_
_entity_poly.entity_id
_entity_poly.type
_entity_poly.pdbx_seq_one_letter_code
_entity_poly.pdbx_strand_id
1 'polypeptide(L)'
;MQDIFWDAGDYRGNNSPNGCPTSSGGKVISSVTVSENNIYSLDQIFGLNDNLLFASPIEFDRVKSIPEPSLTLGILALSIWGTSKILLDKHKQKSTVKVRISV
;
A
#
# COMPACT_ATOMS: atom_id res chain seq x y z
N MET A 1 12.82 9.02 16.39
CA MET A 1 11.58 8.74 15.65
C MET A 1 12.00 7.87 14.47
N GLN A 2 11.34 6.73 14.26
CA GLN A 2 11.59 5.88 13.08
C GLN A 2 10.66 6.40 12.00
N ASP A 3 11.22 7.18 11.07
CA ASP A 3 10.42 7.91 10.09
C ASP A 3 10.58 7.28 8.72
N ILE A 4 9.45 7.17 8.03
CA ILE A 4 9.41 6.92 6.59
C ILE A 4 9.32 8.28 5.91
N PHE A 5 10.23 8.56 4.99
CA PHE A 5 10.27 9.81 4.25
C PHE A 5 10.34 9.57 2.75
N TRP A 6 9.84 10.53 2.00
CA TRP A 6 9.93 10.54 0.54
C TRP A 6 11.24 11.19 0.10
N ASP A 7 11.99 10.50 -0.75
CA ASP A 7 13.26 10.98 -1.30
C ASP A 7 13.46 10.49 -2.73
N ALA A 8 13.65 11.43 -3.66
CA ALA A 8 14.04 11.19 -5.05
C ALA A 8 13.21 10.15 -5.84
N GLY A 9 11.95 9.91 -5.48
CA GLY A 9 11.11 8.91 -6.16
C GLY A 9 10.81 7.65 -5.34
N ASP A 10 11.39 7.54 -4.14
CA ASP A 10 11.26 6.38 -3.27
C ASP A 10 10.76 6.76 -1.87
N TYR A 11 10.10 5.81 -1.21
CA TYR A 11 9.88 5.88 0.23
C TYR A 11 11.01 5.17 0.95
N ARG A 12 11.70 5.87 1.85
CA ARG A 12 12.84 5.36 2.60
C ARG A 12 12.53 5.35 4.08
N GLY A 13 12.89 4.27 4.76
CA GLY A 13 12.78 4.14 6.20
C GLY A 13 14.04 3.50 6.77
N ASN A 14 14.52 4.02 7.90
CA ASN A 14 15.59 3.38 8.67
C ASN A 14 15.36 3.56 10.17
N ASN A 15 15.90 2.64 10.97
CA ASN A 15 15.89 2.74 12.43
C ASN A 15 17.28 3.02 13.04
N SER A 16 18.25 3.42 12.23
CA SER A 16 19.62 3.77 12.62
C SER A 16 19.67 5.09 13.41
N PRO A 17 20.65 5.30 14.30
CA PRO A 17 21.69 4.36 14.74
C PRO A 17 21.26 3.46 15.92
N ASN A 18 20.13 3.78 16.55
CA ASN A 18 19.70 3.14 17.79
C ASN A 18 19.23 1.68 17.56
N GLY A 19 18.61 1.42 16.41
CA GLY A 19 18.09 0.10 16.06
C GLY A 19 16.96 -0.38 16.98
N CYS A 20 16.62 -1.66 16.86
CA CYS A 20 15.72 -2.38 17.75
C CYS A 20 16.53 -3.37 18.61
N PRO A 21 16.44 -3.34 19.95
CA PRO A 21 17.20 -4.25 20.80
C PRO A 21 16.74 -5.71 20.65
N THR A 22 17.67 -6.65 20.76
CA THR A 22 17.39 -8.10 20.75
C THR A 22 17.42 -8.69 22.17
N SER A 23 16.83 -9.88 22.34
CA SER A 23 16.89 -10.61 23.62
C SER A 23 18.30 -11.04 24.03
N SER A 24 19.24 -11.11 23.09
CA SER A 24 20.65 -11.37 23.34
C SER A 24 21.44 -10.12 23.79
N GLY A 25 20.78 -8.96 23.90
CA GLY A 25 21.38 -7.68 24.29
C GLY A 25 22.11 -6.95 23.14
N GLY A 26 22.03 -7.47 21.92
CA GLY A 26 22.44 -6.76 20.71
C GLY A 26 21.34 -5.85 20.17
N LYS A 27 21.46 -5.47 18.89
CA LYS A 27 20.45 -4.66 18.19
C LYS A 27 20.33 -5.05 16.72
N VAL A 28 19.18 -4.74 16.14
CA VAL A 28 18.92 -4.88 14.70
C VAL A 28 18.76 -3.48 14.11
N ILE A 29 19.56 -3.18 13.09
CA ILE A 29 19.38 -2.01 12.25
C ILE A 29 18.81 -2.49 10.92
N SER A 30 17.69 -1.90 10.52
CA SER A 30 17.00 -2.21 9.27
C SER A 30 16.83 -0.93 8.46
N SER A 31 16.98 -1.06 7.15
CA SER A 31 16.62 -0.02 6.18
C SER A 31 15.76 -0.60 5.07
N VAL A 32 14.70 0.10 4.71
CA VAL A 32 13.81 -0.25 3.61
C VAL A 32 13.73 0.91 2.61
N THR A 33 13.78 0.60 1.33
CA THR A 33 13.50 1.51 0.21
C THR A 33 12.41 0.89 -0.63
N VAL A 34 11.29 1.58 -0.77
CA VAL A 34 10.16 1.17 -1.60
C VAL A 34 10.13 2.08 -2.82
N SER A 35 10.36 1.47 -3.98
CA SER A 35 10.31 2.13 -5.28
C SER A 35 9.07 1.63 -6.05
N GLU A 36 8.80 2.20 -7.23
CA GLU A 36 7.65 1.82 -8.06
C GLU A 36 7.57 0.32 -8.41
N ASN A 37 8.73 -0.32 -8.62
CA ASN A 37 8.81 -1.68 -9.15
C ASN A 37 9.61 -2.66 -8.28
N ASN A 38 10.23 -2.18 -7.20
CA ASN A 38 11.00 -3.03 -6.31
C ASN A 38 10.96 -2.52 -4.87
N ILE A 39 11.29 -3.40 -3.95
CA ILE A 39 11.57 -3.06 -2.56
C ILE A 39 12.95 -3.58 -2.25
N TYR A 40 13.83 -2.69 -1.79
CA TYR A 40 15.12 -3.07 -1.23
C TYR A 40 15.02 -3.05 0.30
N SER A 41 15.39 -4.16 0.94
CA SER A 41 15.46 -4.29 2.38
C SER A 41 16.86 -4.72 2.78
N LEU A 42 17.39 -4.13 3.85
CA LEU A 42 18.64 -4.55 4.46
C LEU A 42 18.42 -4.68 5.95
N ASP A 43 18.60 -5.89 6.47
CA ASP A 43 18.57 -6.18 7.90
C ASP A 43 19.98 -6.52 8.39
N GLN A 44 20.45 -5.77 9.39
CA GLN A 44 21.75 -5.93 10.00
C GLN A 44 21.60 -6.25 11.48
N ILE A 45 22.18 -7.37 11.92
CA ILE A 45 22.16 -7.81 13.31
C ILE A 45 23.53 -7.54 13.93
N PHE A 46 23.52 -6.79 15.02
CA PHE A 46 24.70 -6.46 15.82
C PHE A 46 24.65 -7.18 17.16
N GLY A 47 25.81 -7.64 17.63
CA GLY A 47 25.99 -8.21 18.96
C GLY A 47 26.05 -7.14 20.06
N LEU A 48 26.22 -7.60 21.30
CA LEU A 48 26.35 -6.75 22.50
C LEU A 48 27.46 -5.68 22.40
N ASN A 49 28.52 -5.96 21.64
CA ASN A 49 29.68 -5.07 21.49
C ASN A 49 29.62 -4.24 20.19
N ASP A 50 28.42 -4.02 19.63
CA ASP A 50 28.21 -3.34 18.35
C ASP A 50 28.95 -3.99 17.16
N ASN A 51 29.36 -5.26 17.29
CA ASN A 51 29.96 -6.01 16.20
C ASN A 51 28.88 -6.54 15.26
N LEU A 52 29.03 -6.31 13.95
CA LEU A 52 28.13 -6.87 12.95
C LEU A 52 28.25 -8.40 12.95
N LEU A 53 27.15 -9.09 13.24
CA LEU A 53 27.06 -10.55 13.23
C LEU A 53 26.52 -11.06 11.91
N PHE A 54 25.56 -10.34 11.33
CA PHE A 54 24.85 -10.77 10.14
C PHE A 54 24.29 -9.56 9.40
N ALA A 55 24.30 -9.62 8.07
CA ALA A 55 23.65 -8.65 7.20
C ALA A 55 22.96 -9.39 6.04
N SER A 56 21.67 -9.12 5.84
CA SER A 56 20.88 -9.72 4.77
C SER A 56 20.28 -8.63 3.89
N PRO A 57 20.94 -8.28 2.77
CA PRO A 57 20.28 -7.53 1.71
C PRO A 57 19.28 -8.43 0.98
N ILE A 58 18.06 -7.95 0.81
CA ILE A 58 16.99 -8.63 0.08
C ILE A 58 16.37 -7.62 -0.88
N GLU A 59 16.33 -7.97 -2.15
CA GLU A 59 15.59 -7.23 -3.17
C GLU A 59 14.33 -8.01 -3.52
N PHE A 60 13.18 -7.35 -3.42
CA PHE A 60 11.89 -7.88 -3.81
C PHE A 60 11.47 -7.22 -5.11
N ASP A 61 11.53 -7.99 -6.19
CA ASP A 61 11.04 -7.54 -7.48
C ASP A 61 9.52 -7.69 -7.60
N ARG A 62 8.91 -6.75 -8.30
CA ARG A 62 7.50 -6.84 -8.64
C ARG A 62 7.25 -7.99 -9.62
N VAL A 63 6.29 -8.85 -9.26
CA VAL A 63 5.81 -9.92 -10.15
C VAL A 63 4.97 -9.29 -11.26
N LYS A 64 5.56 -9.13 -12.46
CA LYS A 64 4.95 -8.46 -13.62
C LYS A 64 3.60 -9.02 -14.06
N SER A 65 3.32 -10.29 -13.76
CA SER A 65 2.04 -10.94 -14.10
C SER A 65 0.87 -10.53 -13.20
N ILE A 66 1.13 -9.82 -12.10
CA ILE A 66 0.11 -9.33 -11.18
C ILE A 66 -0.07 -7.82 -11.42
N PRO A 67 -1.15 -7.40 -12.12
CA PRO A 67 -1.41 -6.00 -12.35
C PRO A 67 -1.69 -5.29 -11.01
N GLU A 68 -1.22 -4.05 -10.89
CA GLU A 68 -1.60 -3.23 -9.74
C GLU A 68 -3.11 -2.96 -9.74
N PRO A 69 -3.75 -2.92 -8.56
CA PRO A 69 -5.11 -2.44 -8.46
C PRO A 69 -5.16 -1.00 -8.99
N SER A 70 -5.77 -0.81 -10.15
CA SER A 70 -5.82 0.51 -10.77
C SER A 70 -6.90 1.37 -10.10
N LEU A 71 -6.51 2.59 -9.72
CA LEU A 71 -7.44 3.62 -9.25
C LEU A 71 -8.57 3.87 -10.27
N THR A 72 -8.25 3.76 -11.56
CA THR A 72 -9.21 3.89 -12.66
C THR A 72 -10.29 2.80 -12.66
N LEU A 73 -9.95 1.55 -12.35
CA LEU A 73 -10.93 0.45 -12.19
C LEU A 73 -11.88 0.72 -11.03
N GLY A 74 -11.36 1.24 -9.91
CA GLY A 74 -12.17 1.65 -8.76
C GLY A 74 -13.16 2.78 -9.09
N ILE A 75 -12.68 3.83 -9.76
CA ILE A 75 -13.53 4.96 -10.19
C ILE A 75 -14.60 4.50 -11.19
N LEU A 76 -14.24 3.62 -12.13
CA LEU A 76 -15.17 3.07 -13.11
C LEU A 76 -16.30 2.30 -12.42
N ALA A 77 -15.97 1.41 -11.48
CA ALA A 77 -16.97 0.64 -10.73
C ALA A 77 -17.93 1.56 -9.95
N LEU A 78 -17.41 2.59 -9.29
CA LEU A 78 -18.21 3.58 -8.56
C LEU A 78 -19.13 4.38 -9.50
N SER A 79 -18.65 4.75 -10.69
CA SER A 79 -19.43 5.49 -11.68
C SER A 79 -20.61 4.67 -12.23
N ILE A 80 -20.40 3.38 -12.51
CA ILE A 80 -21.44 2.46 -12.97
C ILE A 80 -22.49 2.27 -11.86
N TRP A 81 -22.06 2.07 -10.62
CA TRP A 81 -22.97 1.91 -9.50
C TRP A 81 -23.81 3.16 -9.24
N GLY A 82 -23.20 4.34 -9.28
CA GLY A 82 -23.89 5.62 -9.08
C GLY A 82 -24.95 5.89 -10.14
N THR A 83 -24.61 5.71 -11.42
CA THR A 83 -25.53 5.94 -12.54
C THR A 83 -26.68 4.93 -12.60
N SER A 84 -26.42 3.67 -12.22
CA SER A 84 -27.43 2.61 -12.15
C SER A 84 -28.56 2.95 -11.18
N LYS A 85 -28.24 3.53 -10.01
CA LYS A 85 -29.26 3.97 -9.04
C LYS A 85 -30.11 5.13 -9.55
N ILE A 86 -29.49 6.10 -10.22
CA ILE A 86 -30.19 7.27 -10.78
C ILE A 86 -31.15 6.84 -11.91
N LEU A 87 -30.74 5.90 -12.76
CA LEU A 87 -31.60 5.35 -13.82
C LEU A 87 -32.76 4.53 -13.25
N LEU A 88 -32.52 3.74 -12.20
CA LEU A 88 -33.54 2.94 -11.53
C LEU A 88 -34.63 3.80 -10.88
N ASP A 89 -34.23 4.90 -10.22
CA ASP A 89 -35.17 5.85 -9.60
C ASP A 89 -36.01 6.59 -10.64
N LYS A 90 -35.40 7.02 -11.76
CA LYS A 90 -36.15 7.62 -12.88
C LYS A 90 -37.14 6.65 -13.51
N HIS A 91 -36.81 5.36 -13.58
CA HIS A 91 -37.69 4.33 -14.13
C HIS A 91 -38.87 4.02 -13.19
N LYS A 92 -38.64 3.96 -11.87
CA LYS A 92 -39.71 3.84 -10.86
C LYS A 92 -40.67 5.02 -10.94
N GLN A 93 -40.16 6.25 -11.02
CA GLN A 93 -40.99 7.46 -11.05
C GLN A 93 -41.89 7.51 -12.30
N LYS A 94 -41.37 7.15 -13.48
CA LYS A 94 -42.18 7.07 -14.72
C LYS A 94 -43.26 5.98 -14.67
N SER A 95 -42.98 4.85 -14.02
CA SER A 95 -43.96 3.76 -13.86
C SER A 95 -45.15 4.18 -12.98
N THR A 96 -44.88 4.83 -11.84
CA THR A 96 -45.94 5.28 -10.91
C THR A 96 -46.82 6.39 -11.51
N VAL A 97 -46.24 7.30 -12.30
CA VAL A 97 -46.99 8.36 -12.99
C VAL A 97 -47.91 7.77 -14.06
N LYS A 98 -47.47 6.74 -14.80
CA LYS A 98 -48.31 6.08 -15.80
C LYS A 98 -49.50 5.36 -15.15
N VAL A 99 -49.30 4.74 -13.99
CA VAL A 99 -50.38 4.10 -13.21
C VAL A 99 -51.41 5.11 -12.69
N ARG A 100 -50.99 6.32 -12.28
CA ARG A 100 -51.93 7.36 -11.82
C ARG A 100 -52.74 8.04 -12.92
N ILE A 101 -52.26 8.05 -14.17
CA ILE A 101 -52.95 8.71 -15.30
C ILE A 101 -53.96 7.76 -15.97
N SER A 102 -53.90 6.45 -15.67
CA SER A 102 -54.77 5.42 -16.29
C SER A 102 -55.85 4.87 -15.34
N VAL A 103 -56.12 5.52 -14.20
CA VAL A 103 -57.21 5.19 -13.26
C VAL A 103 -58.25 6.29 -13.29
#